data_AF-A0A5I1QGG8-F1
#
_entry.id   AF-A0A5I1QGG8-F1
#
_cell.length_a   1.000
_cell.length_b   1.000
_cell.length_c   1.000
_cell.angle_alpha   90.00
_cell.angle_beta   90.00
_cell.angle_gamma   90.00
#
_symmetry.space_group_name_H-M   'P 1'
#
loop_
_entity.id
_entity.type
_entity.pdbx_description
1 polymer ?
#
loop_
_entity_poly.entity_id
_entity_poly.type
_entity_poly.pdbx_seq_one_letter_code
_entity_poly.pdbx_strand_id
1 'polypeptide(L)'
;MSENKEDFALHCLVKNEEARKRLGIKAGFFWTTAKKLSVAVSRCIAAMDDKGFDEDDFKKPVRVNVPVVNDLPPEGVFDTEFCNRYEKGGEDGKTMMLIPGAAPADQFHEQMAADDDASSDTASTDTPADSDDTAGDPLPAYAYNVNGELMSEVEKDMSQPVSGLALPLRYLAQCDTDSVQHQITPERLRELHLLEMDPDNRTGSILLALQNRKAQLEKLDTKNLHSLASYIGKVFPKGKQPQLNDLINFIDAVVSTEHIDRGLLVKEWQKGNRVSSINRTPSGANAGGGILTDRGEGVIHDKASLARDVAMGVLARSMDLDIYNLHQAHAKRVDEIVADNKPPFDVFCKAFLNMPGGMDYSRAIVVASVKEAPIGIEAIPARVTEYLNRVLTETDHASPDPLIVDIACGRTSQPMPMTGSANDDEEKPQPTGELADEPATPEAVEQDTTEHHPDPQPLENEPPVSQTEAGYQKIRAELHEARKNIPPKNPVDVGKQLAA
;
A
#
# COMPACT_ATOMS: atom_id res chain seq x y z
N MET A 1 -23.18 -0.28 -9.32
CA MET A 1 -24.09 0.55 -8.50
C MET A 1 -24.27 -0.17 -7.18
N SER A 2 -23.53 0.21 -6.15
CA SER A 2 -23.51 -0.49 -4.86
C SER A 2 -24.91 -0.47 -4.22
N GLU A 3 -25.51 -1.64 -4.03
CA GLU A 3 -26.78 -1.82 -3.35
C GLU A 3 -26.61 -1.80 -1.82
N ASN A 4 -25.96 -0.77 -1.28
CA ASN A 4 -25.81 -0.65 0.17
C ASN A 4 -27.18 -0.26 0.75
N LYS A 5 -27.91 -1.25 1.27
CA LYS A 5 -29.09 -1.07 2.12
C LYS A 5 -28.60 -1.09 3.58
N GLU A 6 -29.13 -0.18 4.39
CA GLU A 6 -28.82 -0.08 5.82
C GLU A 6 -30.09 -0.36 6.64
N ASP A 7 -29.92 -0.91 7.85
CA ASP A 7 -31.01 -1.11 8.78
C ASP A 7 -31.27 0.17 9.59
N PHE A 8 -32.54 0.60 9.59
CA PHE A 8 -33.01 1.77 10.31
C PHE A 8 -34.03 1.34 11.35
N ALA A 9 -33.69 1.48 12.64
CA ALA A 9 -34.65 1.41 13.73
C ALA A 9 -35.08 2.82 14.17
N LEU A 10 -36.39 3.02 14.30
CA LEU A 10 -37.05 4.28 14.58
C LEU A 10 -37.91 4.14 15.83
N HIS A 11 -37.70 5.06 16.77
CA HIS A 11 -38.49 5.17 17.99
C HIS A 11 -39.35 6.43 17.95
N CYS A 12 -40.66 6.26 18.05
CA CYS A 12 -41.66 7.31 17.90
C CYS A 12 -42.34 7.59 19.24
N LEU A 13 -42.04 8.72 19.87
CA LEU A 13 -42.64 9.13 21.16
C LEU A 13 -43.98 9.84 20.92
N VAL A 14 -45.00 9.60 21.73
CA VAL A 14 -46.26 10.35 21.64
C VAL A 14 -46.05 11.82 22.05
N LYS A 15 -46.64 12.79 21.32
CA LYS A 15 -46.40 14.24 21.52
C LYS A 15 -46.99 14.77 22.82
N ASN A 16 -48.24 14.42 23.12
CA ASN A 16 -49.06 15.05 24.17
C ASN A 16 -49.59 14.04 25.19
N GLU A 17 -49.80 14.46 26.44
CA GLU A 17 -50.42 13.60 27.46
C GLU A 17 -51.89 13.24 27.14
N GLU A 18 -52.60 14.10 26.41
CA GLU A 18 -53.95 13.83 25.91
C GLU A 18 -53.95 12.72 24.85
N ALA A 19 -52.99 12.76 23.91
CA ALA A 19 -52.79 11.69 22.93
C ALA A 19 -52.36 10.37 23.60
N ARG A 20 -51.54 10.45 24.65
CA ARG A 20 -51.16 9.27 25.46
C ARG A 20 -52.37 8.64 26.16
N LYS A 21 -53.30 9.45 26.67
CA LYS A 21 -54.56 8.98 27.28
C LYS A 21 -55.55 8.43 26.24
N ARG A 22 -55.58 9.01 25.04
CA ARG A 22 -56.44 8.56 23.92
C ARG A 22 -55.96 7.23 23.31
N LEU A 23 -54.66 7.08 23.11
CA LEU A 23 -54.05 5.93 22.43
C LEU A 23 -53.63 4.82 23.40
N GLY A 24 -53.49 5.10 24.70
CA GLY A 24 -53.08 4.12 25.71
C GLY A 24 -51.61 3.68 25.63
N ILE A 25 -50.79 4.32 24.79
CA ILE A 25 -49.42 3.91 24.47
C ILE A 25 -48.43 5.06 24.75
N LYS A 26 -47.24 4.74 25.24
CA LYS A 26 -46.17 5.72 25.53
C LYS A 26 -45.29 6.04 24.32
N ALA A 27 -44.95 5.03 23.53
CA ALA A 27 -44.14 5.14 22.33
C ALA A 27 -44.37 3.92 21.42
N GLY A 28 -43.97 4.04 20.15
CA GLY A 28 -43.91 2.92 19.22
C GLY A 28 -42.52 2.74 18.64
N PHE A 29 -42.20 1.50 18.27
CA PHE A 29 -40.95 1.08 17.66
C PHE A 29 -41.21 0.51 16.27
N PHE A 30 -40.29 0.78 15.36
CA PHE A 30 -40.35 0.32 13.98
C PHE A 30 -38.94 0.14 13.42
N TRP A 31 -38.70 -0.91 12.64
CA TRP A 31 -37.45 -1.04 11.90
C TRP A 31 -37.65 -1.55 10.47
N THR A 32 -36.77 -1.11 9.57
CA THR A 32 -36.75 -1.56 8.17
C THR A 32 -35.36 -1.40 7.55
N THR A 33 -35.05 -2.24 6.57
CA THR A 33 -33.87 -2.15 5.74
C THR A 33 -34.15 -1.25 4.52
N ALA A 34 -33.46 -0.11 4.43
CA ALA A 34 -33.69 0.90 3.40
C ALA A 34 -32.38 1.50 2.87
N LYS A 35 -32.43 2.21 1.74
CA LYS A 35 -31.25 2.91 1.19
C LYS A 35 -31.03 4.30 1.80
N LYS A 36 -32.07 4.90 2.40
CA LYS A 36 -32.05 6.25 2.98
C LYS A 36 -32.99 6.32 4.18
N LEU A 37 -32.62 7.15 5.17
CA LEU A 37 -33.44 7.38 6.37
C LEU A 37 -34.83 7.95 6.04
N SER A 38 -34.94 8.81 5.03
CA SER A 38 -36.24 9.36 4.60
C SER A 38 -37.21 8.26 4.13
N VAL A 39 -36.70 7.23 3.45
CA VAL A 39 -37.50 6.09 2.98
C VAL A 39 -37.95 5.23 4.17
N ALA A 40 -37.08 5.03 5.16
CA ALA A 40 -37.43 4.32 6.39
C ALA A 40 -38.50 5.07 7.20
N VAL A 41 -38.42 6.40 7.29
CA VAL A 41 -39.43 7.23 7.96
C VAL A 41 -40.78 7.16 7.23
N SER A 42 -40.80 7.25 5.89
CA SER A 42 -42.05 7.11 5.13
C SER A 42 -42.71 5.73 5.31
N ARG A 43 -41.91 4.66 5.37
CA ARG A 43 -42.44 3.30 5.65
C ARG A 43 -42.96 3.16 7.08
N CYS A 44 -42.33 3.84 8.04
CA CYS A 44 -42.79 3.88 9.42
C CYS A 44 -44.17 4.55 9.52
N ILE A 45 -44.37 5.67 8.82
CA ILE A 45 -45.66 6.38 8.77
C ILE A 45 -46.75 5.50 8.13
N ALA A 46 -46.44 4.81 7.03
CA ALA A 46 -47.38 3.85 6.44
C ALA A 46 -47.77 2.73 7.42
N ALA A 47 -46.80 2.19 8.17
CA ALA A 47 -47.06 1.17 9.18
C ALA A 47 -47.83 1.69 10.40
N MET A 48 -47.74 3.00 10.72
CA MET A 48 -48.58 3.64 11.73
C MET A 48 -50.04 3.73 11.26
N ASP A 49 -50.26 4.16 10.00
CA ASP A 49 -51.60 4.29 9.41
C ASP A 49 -52.30 2.93 9.28
N ASP A 50 -51.58 1.89 8.87
CA ASP A 50 -52.08 0.50 8.83
C ASP A 50 -52.53 -0.02 10.21
N LYS A 51 -51.95 0.52 11.28
CA LYS A 51 -52.32 0.22 12.68
C LYS A 51 -53.38 1.17 13.25
N GLY A 52 -53.84 2.16 12.48
CA GLY A 52 -54.85 3.13 12.86
C GLY A 52 -54.32 4.30 13.70
N PHE A 53 -53.01 4.59 13.63
CA PHE A 53 -52.37 5.69 14.34
C PHE A 53 -52.06 6.86 13.40
N ASP A 54 -52.40 8.09 13.82
CA ASP A 54 -52.10 9.31 13.08
C ASP A 54 -50.66 9.79 13.35
N GLU A 55 -49.89 10.13 12.31
CA GLU A 55 -48.53 10.67 12.42
C GLU A 55 -48.49 11.93 13.31
N ASP A 56 -49.56 12.72 13.31
CA ASP A 56 -49.62 13.95 14.08
C ASP A 56 -49.60 13.70 15.60
N ASP A 57 -49.98 12.52 16.06
CA ASP A 57 -49.94 12.14 17.47
C ASP A 57 -48.51 11.85 17.97
N PHE A 58 -47.55 11.61 17.08
CA PHE A 58 -46.18 11.21 17.42
C PHE A 58 -45.15 12.30 17.11
N LYS A 59 -44.17 12.48 18.02
CA LYS A 59 -42.97 13.29 17.81
C LYS A 59 -42.17 12.70 16.66
N LYS A 60 -41.40 13.55 15.97
CA LYS A 60 -40.55 13.14 14.85
C LYS A 60 -39.77 11.86 15.21
N PRO A 61 -39.81 10.82 14.36
CA PRO A 61 -39.14 9.54 14.64
C PRO A 61 -37.65 9.74 14.93
N VAL A 62 -37.18 9.19 16.05
CA VAL A 62 -35.77 9.28 16.46
C VAL A 62 -35.08 7.97 16.11
N ARG A 63 -33.96 8.03 15.37
CA ARG A 63 -33.14 6.85 15.05
C ARG A 63 -32.53 6.27 16.33
N VAL A 64 -32.77 4.99 16.56
CA VAL A 64 -32.14 4.17 17.60
C VAL A 64 -31.32 3.06 16.95
N ASN A 65 -30.42 2.46 17.72
CA ASN A 65 -29.70 1.26 17.26
C ASN A 65 -30.68 0.09 17.19
N VAL A 66 -30.55 -0.77 16.16
CA VAL A 66 -31.39 -1.97 16.03
C VAL A 66 -31.09 -2.90 17.21
N PRO A 67 -32.06 -3.21 18.08
CA PRO A 67 -31.83 -4.08 19.23
C PRO A 67 -31.62 -5.54 18.78
N VAL A 68 -30.60 -6.22 19.30
CA VAL A 68 -30.39 -7.66 19.10
C VAL A 68 -31.07 -8.41 20.24
N VAL A 69 -32.40 -8.56 20.16
CA VAL A 69 -33.23 -9.24 21.16
C VAL A 69 -34.15 -10.25 20.49
N ASN A 70 -34.42 -11.38 21.15
CA ASN A 70 -35.25 -12.46 20.60
C ASN A 70 -36.71 -12.03 20.34
N ASP A 71 -37.21 -11.03 21.08
CA ASP A 71 -38.57 -10.50 20.96
C ASP A 71 -38.67 -9.27 20.02
N LEU A 72 -37.75 -9.12 19.06
CA LEU A 72 -37.76 -8.00 18.10
C LEU A 72 -38.96 -8.16 17.15
N PRO A 73 -39.80 -7.13 16.95
CA PRO A 73 -40.94 -7.22 16.03
C PRO A 73 -40.47 -7.49 14.59
N PRO A 74 -41.29 -8.13 13.73
CA PRO A 74 -40.94 -8.34 12.33
C PRO A 74 -40.63 -7.03 11.58
N GLU A 75 -39.78 -7.11 10.56
CA GLU A 75 -39.43 -5.94 9.73
C GLU A 75 -40.69 -5.28 9.16
N GLY A 76 -40.78 -3.96 9.25
CA GLY A 76 -41.89 -3.20 8.70
C GLY A 76 -43.15 -3.16 9.57
N VAL A 77 -43.14 -3.76 10.76
CA VAL A 77 -44.27 -3.72 11.71
C VAL A 77 -44.07 -2.61 12.74
N PHE A 78 -45.07 -1.76 12.90
CA PHE A 78 -45.13 -0.78 13.99
C PHE A 78 -45.63 -1.47 15.27
N ASP A 79 -44.74 -1.60 16.25
CA ASP A 79 -44.99 -2.28 17.54
C ASP A 79 -44.99 -1.28 18.69
N THR A 80 -46.07 -1.27 19.47
CA THR A 80 -46.29 -0.38 20.61
C THR A 80 -46.00 -1.05 21.95
N GLU A 81 -45.97 -2.39 21.99
CA GLU A 81 -45.68 -3.20 23.17
C GLU A 81 -44.17 -3.35 23.39
N PHE A 82 -43.37 -3.31 22.32
CA PHE A 82 -41.92 -3.32 22.41
C PHE A 82 -41.39 -2.16 23.29
N CYS A 83 -41.94 -0.95 23.11
CA CYS A 83 -41.59 0.22 23.92
C CYS A 83 -42.16 0.19 25.36
N ASN A 84 -43.05 -0.75 25.68
CA ASN A 84 -43.49 -0.98 27.06
C ASN A 84 -42.49 -1.85 27.84
N ARG A 85 -41.67 -2.65 27.14
CA ARG A 85 -40.66 -3.55 27.74
C ARG A 85 -39.24 -2.98 27.69
N TYR A 86 -38.96 -2.15 26.69
CA TYR A 86 -37.65 -1.55 26.46
C TYR A 86 -37.75 -0.02 26.44
N GLU A 87 -36.89 0.64 27.22
CA GLU A 87 -36.77 2.09 27.24
C GLU A 87 -35.42 2.53 26.66
N LYS A 88 -35.34 3.75 26.11
CA LYS A 88 -34.05 4.32 25.69
C LYS A 88 -33.13 4.46 26.89
N GLY A 89 -32.04 3.70 26.89
CA GLY A 89 -31.06 3.65 27.96
C GLY A 89 -29.64 3.35 27.46
N GLY A 90 -28.64 3.76 28.23
CA GLY A 90 -27.21 3.66 27.93
C GLY A 90 -26.59 5.06 27.82
N GLU A 91 -25.26 5.17 28.03
CA GLU A 91 -24.54 6.46 27.98
C GLU A 91 -24.73 7.23 26.65
N ASP A 92 -25.08 6.51 25.57
CA ASP A 92 -25.26 7.05 24.22
C ASP A 92 -26.70 7.53 23.90
N GLY A 93 -27.68 7.34 24.78
CA GLY A 93 -29.08 7.79 24.61
C GLY A 93 -29.84 7.24 23.38
N LYS A 94 -29.28 6.23 22.70
CA LYS A 94 -29.80 5.63 21.44
C LYS A 94 -29.97 4.12 21.48
N THR A 95 -29.51 3.46 22.55
CA THR A 95 -29.66 2.03 22.76
C THR A 95 -30.98 1.77 23.52
N MET A 96 -31.68 0.70 23.18
CA MET A 96 -32.90 0.29 23.89
C MET A 96 -32.49 -0.72 24.96
N MET A 97 -32.72 -0.42 26.25
CA MET A 97 -32.43 -1.31 27.38
C MET A 97 -33.72 -1.88 27.95
N LEU A 98 -33.67 -3.12 28.41
CA LEU A 98 -34.80 -3.77 29.07
C LEU A 98 -35.13 -3.04 30.38
N ILE A 99 -36.40 -2.71 30.59
CA ILE A 99 -36.85 -2.09 31.84
C ILE A 99 -36.71 -3.12 32.98
N PRO A 100 -36.09 -2.77 34.13
CA PRO A 100 -35.93 -3.70 35.25
C PRO A 100 -37.29 -4.24 35.73
N GLY A 101 -37.48 -5.56 35.64
CA GLY A 101 -38.71 -6.26 36.05
C GLY A 101 -39.70 -6.60 34.92
N ALA A 102 -39.40 -6.28 33.67
CA ALA A 102 -40.19 -6.76 32.52
C ALA A 102 -39.71 -8.15 32.08
N ALA A 103 -40.59 -9.17 32.16
CA ALA A 103 -40.31 -10.49 31.60
C ALA A 103 -40.35 -10.45 30.05
N PRO A 104 -39.42 -11.12 29.34
CA PRO A 104 -39.55 -11.32 27.89
C PRO A 104 -40.86 -12.05 27.58
N ALA A 105 -41.47 -11.75 26.44
CA ALA A 105 -42.69 -12.43 26.01
C ALA A 105 -42.31 -13.78 25.39
N ASP A 106 -41.77 -14.69 26.21
CA ASP A 106 -41.53 -16.06 25.82
C ASP A 106 -42.88 -16.74 25.58
N GLN A 107 -43.11 -17.28 24.38
CA GLN A 107 -44.31 -18.07 24.07
C GLN A 107 -44.35 -19.44 24.76
N PHE A 108 -43.51 -19.66 25.79
CA PHE A 108 -43.30 -20.96 26.41
C PHE A 108 -43.19 -20.97 27.94
N HIS A 109 -43.81 -20.02 28.66
CA HIS A 109 -43.89 -20.12 30.13
C HIS A 109 -45.32 -19.96 30.67
N GLU A 110 -45.95 -21.10 30.95
CA GLU A 110 -47.01 -21.21 31.96
C GLU A 110 -46.43 -21.03 33.36
N GLN A 111 -47.00 -20.04 34.03
CA GLN A 111 -47.02 -19.73 35.46
C GLN A 111 -46.72 -20.90 36.42
N MET A 112 -45.75 -20.71 37.32
CA MET A 112 -45.98 -21.02 38.75
C MET A 112 -45.30 -19.95 39.61
N ALA A 113 -46.14 -19.26 40.38
CA ALA A 113 -45.75 -18.35 41.44
C ALA A 113 -45.24 -19.15 42.64
N ALA A 114 -44.18 -18.68 43.27
CA ALA A 114 -43.75 -19.11 44.59
C ALA A 114 -43.89 -17.92 45.55
N ASP A 115 -44.92 -17.99 46.41
CA ASP A 115 -44.78 -17.53 47.79
C ASP A 115 -44.03 -18.66 48.53
N ASP A 116 -42.89 -18.38 49.15
CA ASP A 116 -42.77 -18.57 50.60
C ASP A 116 -41.45 -18.02 51.17
N ASP A 117 -41.59 -17.60 52.41
CA ASP A 117 -40.66 -16.92 53.31
C ASP A 117 -39.70 -17.91 54.02
N ALA A 118 -38.71 -17.33 54.71
CA ALA A 118 -37.93 -17.90 55.81
C ALA A 118 -36.63 -18.70 55.53
N SER A 119 -35.51 -17.97 55.59
CA SER A 119 -34.36 -18.16 56.50
C SER A 119 -34.15 -19.54 57.19
N SER A 120 -32.97 -20.15 56.99
CA SER A 120 -31.99 -20.35 58.08
C SER A 120 -30.66 -20.91 57.56
N ASP A 121 -29.64 -20.68 58.36
CA ASP A 121 -28.22 -20.71 58.08
C ASP A 121 -27.55 -22.01 58.58
N THR A 122 -26.34 -22.28 58.08
CA THR A 122 -25.24 -23.09 58.66
C THR A 122 -25.17 -24.63 58.55
N ALA A 123 -24.22 -25.06 57.69
CA ALA A 123 -23.01 -25.87 57.92
C ALA A 123 -23.08 -27.29 58.53
N SER A 124 -22.60 -28.31 57.80
CA SER A 124 -21.24 -28.90 57.93
C SER A 124 -21.08 -30.26 57.22
N THR A 125 -19.90 -30.43 56.60
CA THR A 125 -19.03 -31.62 56.47
C THR A 125 -19.52 -32.96 55.89
N ASP A 126 -18.74 -33.40 54.89
CA ASP A 126 -18.12 -34.73 54.69
C ASP A 126 -18.38 -35.45 53.35
N THR A 127 -17.30 -36.13 52.95
CA THR A 127 -16.86 -36.52 51.60
C THR A 127 -17.48 -37.85 51.12
N PRO A 128 -17.06 -38.37 49.95
CA PRO A 128 -17.91 -38.70 48.81
C PRO A 128 -18.55 -40.09 48.90
N ALA A 129 -19.79 -40.22 48.43
CA ALA A 129 -20.38 -41.50 48.10
C ALA A 129 -20.63 -41.54 46.60
N ASP A 130 -19.88 -42.44 45.96
CA ASP A 130 -20.06 -42.94 44.61
C ASP A 130 -21.47 -43.51 44.46
N SER A 131 -22.31 -42.84 43.68
CA SER A 131 -23.49 -43.43 43.07
C SER A 131 -23.69 -42.83 41.68
N ASP A 132 -23.19 -43.58 40.72
CA ASP A 132 -23.67 -43.65 39.34
C ASP A 132 -25.21 -43.73 39.30
N ASP A 133 -25.81 -43.23 38.21
CA ASP A 133 -27.25 -43.02 37.95
C ASP A 133 -27.89 -41.75 38.53
N THR A 134 -27.45 -40.59 38.03
CA THR A 134 -28.42 -39.54 37.70
C THR A 134 -28.43 -39.39 36.19
N ALA A 135 -29.40 -40.05 35.54
CA ALA A 135 -29.82 -39.69 34.20
C ALA A 135 -30.25 -38.21 34.24
N GLY A 136 -29.31 -37.32 33.90
CA GLY A 136 -29.58 -35.90 33.77
C GLY A 136 -30.69 -35.72 32.75
N ASP A 137 -31.59 -34.78 33.02
CA ASP A 137 -32.66 -34.40 32.09
C ASP A 137 -32.12 -34.37 30.66
N PRO A 138 -32.80 -35.03 29.70
CA PRO A 138 -32.31 -35.09 28.33
C PRO A 138 -32.14 -33.66 27.82
N LEU A 139 -30.90 -33.31 27.47
CA LEU A 139 -30.61 -32.02 26.87
C LEU A 139 -31.56 -31.81 25.68
N PRO A 140 -32.11 -30.61 25.50
CA PRO A 140 -33.09 -30.33 24.46
C PRO A 140 -32.52 -30.64 23.07
N ALA A 141 -33.38 -30.97 22.10
CA ALA A 141 -32.96 -31.47 20.78
C ALA A 141 -31.99 -30.54 20.03
N TYR A 142 -31.94 -29.24 20.33
CA TYR A 142 -30.99 -28.28 19.76
C TYR A 142 -29.54 -28.46 20.29
N ALA A 143 -29.35 -29.21 21.38
CA ALA A 143 -28.04 -29.53 21.93
C ALA A 143 -27.31 -30.62 21.13
N TYR A 144 -27.97 -31.24 20.16
CA TYR A 144 -27.41 -32.32 19.34
C TYR A 144 -27.41 -31.92 17.86
N ASN A 145 -26.35 -32.30 17.14
CA ASN A 145 -26.26 -32.11 15.70
C ASN A 145 -27.14 -33.13 14.94
N VAL A 146 -27.20 -33.02 13.61
CA VAL A 146 -27.97 -33.94 12.74
C VAL A 146 -27.47 -35.39 12.80
N ASN A 147 -26.28 -35.62 13.36
CA ASN A 147 -25.67 -36.93 13.59
C ASN A 147 -25.92 -37.48 15.02
N GLY A 148 -26.60 -36.73 15.89
CA GLY A 148 -26.88 -37.12 17.28
C GLY A 148 -25.73 -36.86 18.26
N GLU A 149 -24.67 -36.16 17.84
CA GLU A 149 -23.54 -35.78 18.71
C GLU A 149 -23.84 -34.45 19.39
N LEU A 150 -23.32 -34.28 20.61
CA LEU A 150 -23.57 -33.10 21.42
C LEU A 150 -22.82 -31.90 20.81
N MET A 151 -23.54 -30.82 20.48
CA MET A 151 -23.00 -29.63 19.81
C MET A 151 -21.79 -29.05 20.54
N SER A 152 -21.75 -29.07 21.88
CA SER A 152 -20.60 -28.59 22.66
C SER A 152 -19.33 -29.44 22.52
N GLU A 153 -19.44 -30.70 22.12
CA GLU A 153 -18.29 -31.55 21.78
C GLU A 153 -17.80 -31.23 20.37
N VAL A 154 -18.74 -31.08 19.43
CA VAL A 154 -18.44 -30.69 18.04
C VAL A 154 -17.79 -29.29 17.97
N GLU A 155 -18.26 -28.35 18.79
CA GLU A 155 -17.71 -26.98 18.87
C GLU A 155 -16.27 -26.95 19.39
N LYS A 156 -15.86 -27.90 20.23
CA LYS A 156 -14.47 -27.99 20.71
C LYS A 156 -13.50 -28.31 19.58
N ASP A 157 -13.94 -29.06 18.58
CA ASP A 157 -13.14 -29.49 17.43
C ASP A 157 -13.31 -28.55 16.22
N MET A 158 -14.28 -27.63 16.28
CA MET A 158 -14.57 -26.71 15.20
C MET A 158 -13.44 -25.67 15.02
N SER A 159 -12.99 -25.52 13.78
CA SER A 159 -11.96 -24.52 13.43
C SER A 159 -12.50 -23.10 13.54
N GLN A 160 -11.71 -22.21 14.12
CA GLN A 160 -12.08 -20.80 14.32
C GLN A 160 -11.59 -19.92 13.17
N PRO A 161 -12.32 -18.85 12.79
CA PRO A 161 -11.87 -17.91 11.77
C PRO A 161 -10.73 -17.04 12.31
N VAL A 162 -9.61 -16.98 11.58
CA VAL A 162 -8.44 -16.18 11.99
C VAL A 162 -8.79 -14.70 12.11
N SER A 163 -9.67 -14.17 11.27
CA SER A 163 -10.08 -12.76 11.31
C SER A 163 -10.73 -12.32 12.62
N GLY A 164 -11.33 -13.25 13.38
CA GLY A 164 -11.97 -12.96 14.66
C GLY A 164 -11.00 -12.91 15.85
N LEU A 165 -9.74 -13.30 15.67
CA LEU A 165 -8.74 -13.35 16.73
C LEU A 165 -8.09 -11.98 17.00
N ALA A 166 -7.43 -11.85 18.15
CA ALA A 166 -6.61 -10.68 18.46
C ALA A 166 -5.42 -10.56 17.48
N LEU A 167 -4.92 -9.33 17.25
CA LEU A 167 -3.85 -9.05 16.29
C LEU A 167 -2.58 -9.93 16.47
N PRO A 168 -2.07 -10.18 17.69
CA PRO A 168 -0.92 -11.06 17.89
C PRO A 168 -1.17 -12.47 17.36
N LEU A 169 -2.29 -13.08 17.73
CA LEU A 169 -2.69 -14.42 17.29
C LEU A 169 -2.95 -14.47 15.78
N ARG A 170 -3.59 -13.43 15.24
CA ARG A 170 -3.79 -13.27 13.78
C ARG A 170 -2.47 -13.30 13.03
N TYR A 171 -1.46 -12.60 13.54
CA TYR A 171 -0.14 -12.55 12.92
C TYR A 171 0.59 -13.89 13.06
N LEU A 172 0.63 -14.47 14.27
CA LEU A 172 1.28 -15.75 14.53
C LEU A 172 0.67 -16.89 13.72
N ALA A 173 -0.66 -16.87 13.50
CA ALA A 173 -1.34 -17.83 12.64
C ALA A 173 -0.86 -17.81 11.18
N GLN A 174 -0.29 -16.69 10.72
CA GLN A 174 0.30 -16.58 9.38
C GLN A 174 1.80 -16.89 9.35
N CYS A 175 2.48 -16.94 10.49
CA CYS A 175 3.90 -17.27 10.53
C CYS A 175 4.13 -18.74 10.16
N ASP A 176 5.25 -19.00 9.47
CA ASP A 176 5.68 -20.35 9.09
C ASP A 176 4.65 -21.14 8.23
N THR A 177 3.81 -20.43 7.48
CA THR A 177 2.85 -21.04 6.54
C THR A 177 3.12 -20.61 5.11
N ASP A 178 2.93 -21.53 4.16
CA ASP A 178 3.12 -21.26 2.71
C ASP A 178 1.93 -20.52 2.09
N SER A 179 0.74 -20.67 2.68
CA SER A 179 -0.51 -20.08 2.22
C SER A 179 -1.22 -19.31 3.32
N VAL A 180 -2.02 -18.32 2.92
CA VAL A 180 -2.85 -17.52 3.83
C VAL A 180 -3.80 -18.43 4.62
N GLN A 181 -3.69 -18.40 5.94
CA GLN A 181 -4.56 -19.16 6.83
C GLN A 181 -5.82 -18.35 7.14
N HIS A 182 -6.98 -18.84 6.72
CA HIS A 182 -8.27 -18.22 7.02
C HIS A 182 -8.96 -18.83 8.23
N GLN A 183 -8.68 -20.10 8.52
CA GLN A 183 -9.21 -20.86 9.63
C GLN A 183 -8.07 -21.50 10.42
N ILE A 184 -8.28 -21.69 11.71
CA ILE A 184 -7.30 -22.31 12.61
C ILE A 184 -7.97 -23.41 13.41
N THR A 185 -7.33 -24.57 13.47
CA THR A 185 -7.76 -25.66 14.35
C THR A 185 -7.59 -25.27 15.82
N PRO A 186 -8.45 -25.75 16.73
CA PRO A 186 -8.34 -25.47 18.17
C PRO A 186 -7.00 -25.89 18.77
N GLU A 187 -6.38 -26.98 18.26
CA GLU A 187 -5.06 -27.43 18.70
C GLU A 187 -3.98 -26.40 18.38
N ARG A 188 -3.92 -25.96 17.11
CA ARG A 188 -3.01 -24.91 16.67
C ARG A 188 -3.26 -23.60 17.41
N LEU A 189 -4.50 -23.23 17.68
CA LEU A 189 -4.82 -22.04 18.45
C LEU A 189 -4.27 -22.10 19.89
N ARG A 190 -4.36 -23.28 20.55
CA ARG A 190 -3.71 -23.50 21.85
C ARG A 190 -2.19 -23.30 21.77
N GLU A 191 -1.54 -23.85 20.74
CA GLU A 191 -0.10 -23.62 20.53
C GLU A 191 0.24 -22.14 20.35
N LEU A 192 -0.58 -21.39 19.60
CA LEU A 192 -0.37 -19.96 19.42
C LEU A 192 -0.54 -19.17 20.71
N HIS A 193 -1.51 -19.53 21.56
CA HIS A 193 -1.66 -18.91 22.87
C HIS A 193 -0.46 -19.17 23.77
N LEU A 194 0.07 -20.41 23.79
CA LEU A 194 1.29 -20.73 24.52
C LEU A 194 2.48 -19.89 24.01
N LEU A 195 2.61 -19.74 22.69
CA LEU A 195 3.63 -18.92 22.06
C LEU A 195 3.45 -17.42 22.33
N GLU A 196 2.21 -16.93 22.47
CA GLU A 196 1.92 -15.54 22.84
C GLU A 196 2.30 -15.25 24.30
N MET A 197 2.09 -16.22 25.20
CA MET A 197 2.40 -16.06 26.63
C MET A 197 3.90 -16.14 26.92
N ASP A 198 4.62 -17.02 26.22
CA ASP A 198 6.07 -17.19 26.34
C ASP A 198 6.76 -17.08 24.97
N PRO A 199 6.81 -15.88 24.37
CA PRO A 199 7.43 -15.69 23.07
C PRO A 199 8.96 -15.68 23.22
N ASP A 200 9.65 -16.27 22.24
CA ASP A 200 11.10 -16.09 22.13
C ASP A 200 11.43 -14.60 21.93
N ASN A 201 12.64 -14.16 22.28
CA ASN A 201 12.98 -12.73 22.30
C ASN A 201 12.74 -12.03 20.94
N ARG A 202 12.90 -12.76 19.83
CA ARG A 202 12.58 -12.28 18.47
C ARG A 202 11.08 -12.10 18.29
N THR A 203 10.27 -13.12 18.57
CA THR A 203 8.81 -13.01 18.43
C THR A 203 8.25 -11.97 19.38
N GLY A 204 8.74 -11.87 20.61
CA GLY A 204 8.35 -10.83 21.57
C GLY A 204 8.58 -9.42 21.02
N SER A 205 9.76 -9.16 20.43
CA SER A 205 10.06 -7.88 19.76
C SER A 205 9.11 -7.59 18.60
N ILE A 206 8.72 -8.63 17.84
CA ILE A 206 7.78 -8.50 16.73
C ILE A 206 6.37 -8.19 17.20
N LEU A 207 5.86 -8.96 18.16
CA LEU A 207 4.54 -8.73 18.74
C LEU A 207 4.44 -7.34 19.37
N LEU A 208 5.50 -6.88 20.02
CA LEU A 208 5.56 -5.53 20.58
C LEU A 208 5.50 -4.44 19.48
N ALA A 209 6.23 -4.60 18.39
CA ALA A 209 6.16 -3.66 17.26
C ALA A 209 4.77 -3.63 16.60
N LEU A 210 4.14 -4.79 16.44
CA LEU A 210 2.77 -4.90 15.92
C LEU A 210 1.77 -4.22 16.87
N GLN A 211 1.92 -4.40 18.17
CA GLN A 211 1.07 -3.75 19.17
C GLN A 211 1.20 -2.21 19.12
N ASN A 212 2.41 -1.70 18.88
CA ASN A 212 2.65 -0.25 18.68
C ASN A 212 1.96 0.30 17.42
N ARG A 213 1.54 -0.54 16.47
CA ARG A 213 0.82 -0.18 15.25
C ARG A 213 -0.57 -0.83 15.15
N LYS A 214 -1.13 -1.25 16.28
CA LYS A 214 -2.41 -1.96 16.38
C LYS A 214 -3.54 -1.29 15.57
N ALA A 215 -3.73 0.02 15.74
CA ALA A 215 -4.81 0.76 15.07
C ALA A 215 -4.74 0.73 13.52
N GLN A 216 -3.54 0.60 12.96
CA GLN A 216 -3.33 0.50 11.51
C GLN A 216 -3.48 -0.94 11.03
N LEU A 217 -2.95 -1.89 11.82
CA LEU A 217 -2.87 -3.30 11.45
C LEU A 217 -4.19 -4.07 11.69
N GLU A 218 -5.04 -3.64 12.61
CA GLU A 218 -6.33 -4.30 12.86
C GLU A 218 -7.26 -4.24 11.64
N LYS A 219 -7.19 -3.15 10.87
CA LYS A 219 -7.95 -2.93 9.63
C LYS A 219 -7.42 -3.72 8.44
N LEU A 220 -6.28 -4.38 8.59
CA LEU A 220 -5.60 -5.07 7.51
C LEU A 220 -6.22 -6.43 7.23
N ASP A 221 -6.42 -6.76 5.96
CA ASP A 221 -6.90 -8.09 5.55
C ASP A 221 -5.92 -9.20 5.93
N THR A 222 -6.42 -10.42 6.15
CA THR A 222 -5.61 -11.61 6.46
C THR A 222 -4.52 -11.85 5.41
N LYS A 223 -4.79 -11.61 4.12
CA LYS A 223 -3.80 -11.72 3.04
C LYS A 223 -2.64 -10.75 3.19
N ASN A 224 -2.93 -9.50 3.53
CA ASN A 224 -1.91 -8.47 3.71
C ASN A 224 -1.09 -8.74 4.99
N LEU A 225 -1.73 -9.27 6.03
CA LEU A 225 -1.04 -9.70 7.26
C LEU A 225 -0.12 -10.89 7.02
N HIS A 226 -0.54 -11.86 6.21
CA HIS A 226 0.31 -12.98 5.79
C HIS A 226 1.52 -12.50 4.98
N SER A 227 1.29 -11.56 4.05
CA SER A 227 2.37 -10.92 3.30
C SER A 227 3.36 -10.22 4.23
N LEU A 228 2.86 -9.46 5.23
CA LEU A 228 3.68 -8.82 6.25
C LEU A 228 4.53 -9.83 7.03
N ALA A 229 3.94 -10.94 7.47
CA ALA A 229 4.66 -12.01 8.17
C ALA A 229 5.79 -12.60 7.32
N SER A 230 5.53 -12.85 6.03
CA SER A 230 6.55 -13.29 5.08
C SER A 230 7.66 -12.25 4.89
N TYR A 231 7.31 -10.96 4.77
CA TYR A 231 8.28 -9.87 4.62
C TYR A 231 9.16 -9.69 5.86
N ILE A 232 8.58 -9.71 7.06
CA ILE A 232 9.33 -9.66 8.32
C ILE A 232 10.26 -10.88 8.44
N GLY A 233 9.79 -12.07 8.08
CA GLY A 233 10.62 -13.28 8.06
C GLY A 233 11.82 -13.18 7.12
N LYS A 234 11.64 -12.53 5.95
CA LYS A 234 12.68 -12.31 4.94
C LYS A 234 13.72 -11.27 5.35
N VAL A 235 13.31 -10.17 5.97
CA VAL A 235 14.21 -9.08 6.41
C VAL A 235 14.93 -9.43 7.72
N PHE A 236 14.23 -10.12 8.62
CA PHE A 236 14.74 -10.45 9.96
C PHE A 236 14.68 -11.97 10.20
N PRO A 237 15.69 -12.73 9.71
CA PRO A 237 15.71 -14.20 9.83
C PRO A 237 15.75 -14.69 11.29
N LYS A 238 15.35 -15.95 11.51
CA LYS A 238 15.47 -16.63 12.80
C LYS A 238 16.97 -16.67 13.20
N GLY A 239 17.34 -16.01 14.30
CA GLY A 239 18.73 -15.93 14.82
C GLY A 239 19.32 -14.52 14.92
N LYS A 240 18.77 -13.51 14.25
CA LYS A 240 19.11 -12.10 14.48
C LYS A 240 17.98 -11.42 15.24
N GLN A 241 18.31 -10.74 16.34
CA GLN A 241 17.33 -9.95 17.08
C GLN A 241 17.18 -8.59 16.38
N PRO A 242 16.01 -8.29 15.80
CA PRO A 242 15.76 -6.96 15.24
C PRO A 242 15.66 -5.94 16.37
N GLN A 243 16.21 -4.75 16.14
CA GLN A 243 15.92 -3.61 17.02
C GLN A 243 14.44 -3.23 16.89
N LEU A 244 13.80 -2.91 18.01
CA LEU A 244 12.36 -2.59 18.02
C LEU A 244 12.03 -1.41 17.09
N ASN A 245 12.87 -0.38 17.09
CA ASN A 245 12.68 0.81 16.25
C ASN A 245 12.78 0.47 14.75
N ASP A 246 13.75 -0.36 14.35
CA ASP A 246 13.88 -0.82 12.96
C ASP A 246 12.64 -1.57 12.50
N LEU A 247 12.06 -2.39 13.38
CA LEU A 247 10.88 -3.17 13.05
C LEU A 247 9.64 -2.29 12.92
N ILE A 248 9.47 -1.31 13.82
CA ILE A 248 8.38 -0.33 13.73
C ILE A 248 8.49 0.46 12.42
N ASN A 249 9.68 0.97 12.10
CA ASN A 249 9.93 1.70 10.87
C ASN A 249 9.67 0.84 9.62
N PHE A 250 10.04 -0.44 9.66
CA PHE A 250 9.77 -1.38 8.58
C PHE A 250 8.27 -1.61 8.38
N ILE A 251 7.53 -1.83 9.47
CA ILE A 251 6.07 -2.03 9.42
C ILE A 251 5.41 -0.79 8.82
N ASP A 252 5.78 0.42 9.27
CA ASP A 252 5.26 1.67 8.73
C ASP A 252 5.58 1.84 7.23
N ALA A 253 6.81 1.50 6.83
CA ALA A 253 7.22 1.52 5.43
C ALA A 253 6.39 0.54 4.59
N VAL A 254 6.17 -0.70 5.04
CA VAL A 254 5.40 -1.70 4.29
C VAL A 254 3.91 -1.34 4.19
N VAL A 255 3.33 -0.79 5.27
CA VAL A 255 1.92 -0.39 5.31
C VAL A 255 1.65 0.82 4.42
N SER A 256 2.55 1.80 4.40
CA SER A 256 2.45 2.99 3.55
C SER A 256 2.78 2.72 2.08
N THR A 257 3.57 1.68 1.79
CA THR A 257 4.01 1.33 0.44
C THR A 257 2.94 0.54 -0.33
N GLU A 258 2.74 0.89 -1.60
CA GLU A 258 1.87 0.17 -2.52
C GLU A 258 2.30 -1.29 -2.73
N HIS A 259 1.35 -2.18 -3.01
CA HIS A 259 1.62 -3.62 -3.11
C HIS A 259 2.70 -4.00 -4.13
N ILE A 260 2.86 -3.21 -5.20
CA ILE A 260 3.87 -3.41 -6.26
C ILE A 260 5.29 -3.19 -5.73
N ASP A 261 5.46 -2.23 -4.81
CA ASP A 261 6.76 -1.81 -4.29
C ASP A 261 7.22 -2.57 -3.06
N ARG A 262 6.31 -3.26 -2.36
CA ARG A 262 6.65 -4.01 -1.15
C ARG A 262 7.76 -5.04 -1.39
N GLY A 263 7.79 -5.66 -2.57
CA GLY A 263 8.86 -6.59 -2.95
C GLY A 263 10.23 -5.92 -3.10
N LEU A 264 10.27 -4.69 -3.63
CA LEU A 264 11.50 -3.92 -3.76
C LEU A 264 11.96 -3.41 -2.39
N LEU A 265 11.03 -2.91 -1.58
CA LEU A 265 11.28 -2.47 -0.21
C LEU A 265 11.95 -3.58 0.62
N VAL A 266 11.44 -4.81 0.54
CA VAL A 266 12.02 -5.96 1.25
C VAL A 266 13.45 -6.23 0.82
N LYS A 267 13.75 -6.16 -0.49
CA LYS A 267 15.12 -6.37 -0.99
C LYS A 267 16.09 -5.31 -0.48
N GLU A 268 15.67 -4.05 -0.44
CA GLU A 268 16.50 -2.97 0.10
C GLU A 268 16.77 -3.14 1.60
N TRP A 269 15.74 -3.50 2.37
CA TRP A 269 15.89 -3.78 3.80
C TRP A 269 16.76 -5.01 4.10
N GLN A 270 16.75 -6.02 3.22
CA GLN A 270 17.64 -7.18 3.29
C GLN A 270 19.11 -6.81 3.08
N LYS A 271 19.40 -5.86 2.16
CA LYS A 271 20.77 -5.34 1.95
C LYS A 271 21.27 -4.49 3.13
N GLY A 272 20.38 -4.08 4.04
CA GLY A 272 20.70 -3.23 5.19
C GLY A 272 20.22 -1.79 5.03
N ASN A 273 19.66 -1.42 3.87
CA ASN A 273 19.15 -0.07 3.60
C ASN A 273 17.80 0.11 4.30
N ARG A 274 17.74 1.00 5.30
CA ARG A 274 16.55 1.27 6.12
C ARG A 274 15.67 2.36 5.50
N VAL A 275 15.20 2.12 4.28
CA VAL A 275 14.40 3.10 3.52
C VAL A 275 12.94 3.15 4.00
N SER A 276 12.36 4.36 4.09
CA SER A 276 10.98 4.57 4.54
C SER A 276 9.94 4.40 3.43
N SER A 277 10.32 4.63 2.17
CA SER A 277 9.45 4.49 0.99
C SER A 277 10.30 4.30 -0.28
N ILE A 278 9.70 3.73 -1.32
CA ILE A 278 10.30 3.65 -2.65
C ILE A 278 9.99 4.94 -3.42
N ASN A 279 11.01 5.59 -3.97
CA ASN A 279 10.79 6.77 -4.81
C ASN A 279 10.21 6.35 -6.17
N ARG A 280 9.09 6.96 -6.56
CA ARG A 280 8.48 6.78 -7.88
C ARG A 280 8.59 8.05 -8.71
N THR A 281 8.73 7.87 -10.02
CA THR A 281 8.61 8.96 -11.00
C THR A 281 7.14 9.38 -11.14
N PRO A 282 6.83 10.55 -11.73
CA PRO A 282 5.45 10.96 -11.99
C PRO A 282 4.67 9.99 -12.90
N SER A 283 5.37 9.20 -13.73
CA SER A 283 4.78 8.13 -14.55
C SER A 283 4.53 6.84 -13.77
N GLY A 284 4.91 6.79 -12.49
CA GLY A 284 4.80 5.61 -11.64
C GLY A 284 5.89 4.58 -11.88
N ALA A 285 7.00 4.89 -12.55
CA ALA A 285 8.18 4.00 -12.63
C ALA A 285 9.05 4.13 -11.36
N ASN A 286 9.91 3.15 -11.08
CA ASN A 286 10.90 3.28 -10.00
C ASN A 286 11.87 4.42 -10.33
N ALA A 287 11.91 5.46 -9.51
CA ALA A 287 12.84 6.58 -9.69
C ALA A 287 14.27 6.22 -9.26
N GLY A 288 14.44 5.12 -8.53
CA GLY A 288 15.71 4.77 -7.91
C GLY A 288 15.93 5.50 -6.58
N GLY A 289 17.18 5.55 -6.15
CA GLY A 289 17.61 6.10 -4.88
C GLY A 289 17.71 5.04 -3.79
N GLY A 290 18.68 5.23 -2.89
CA GLY A 290 18.98 4.28 -1.81
C GLY A 290 20.21 3.41 -2.08
N ILE A 291 20.88 3.59 -3.21
CA ILE A 291 22.21 3.05 -3.46
C ILE A 291 23.30 4.04 -3.05
N LEU A 292 24.50 3.52 -2.78
CA LEU A 292 25.67 4.36 -2.52
C LEU A 292 26.12 5.03 -3.81
N THR A 293 26.47 6.31 -3.72
CA THR A 293 27.00 7.07 -4.85
C THR A 293 28.32 7.75 -4.48
N ASP A 294 29.05 8.24 -5.48
CA ASP A 294 30.30 9.02 -5.37
C ASP A 294 30.21 10.32 -4.54
N ARG A 295 29.02 10.67 -4.05
CA ARG A 295 28.75 11.82 -3.18
C ARG A 295 29.34 11.67 -1.78
N GLY A 296 29.80 10.47 -1.41
CA GLY A 296 30.44 10.16 -0.14
C GLY A 296 29.52 9.45 0.84
N GLU A 297 30.13 8.71 1.78
CA GLU A 297 29.40 7.96 2.81
C GLU A 297 28.60 8.90 3.73
N GLY A 298 27.32 8.56 3.94
CA GLY A 298 26.42 9.33 4.82
C GLY A 298 25.70 10.50 4.17
N VAL A 299 25.97 10.82 2.90
CA VAL A 299 25.20 11.84 2.17
C VAL A 299 23.87 11.25 1.71
N ILE A 300 22.76 11.81 2.22
CA ILE A 300 21.41 11.43 1.79
C ILE A 300 21.17 12.02 0.40
N HIS A 301 21.03 11.14 -0.59
CA HIS A 301 20.68 11.54 -1.95
C HIS A 301 19.16 11.70 -2.09
N ASP A 302 18.72 12.95 -2.16
CA ASP A 302 17.34 13.36 -2.37
C ASP A 302 17.18 14.25 -3.62
N LYS A 303 15.93 14.64 -3.93
CA LYS A 303 15.63 15.51 -5.08
C LYS A 303 16.37 16.85 -5.03
N ALA A 304 16.67 17.37 -3.83
CA ALA A 304 17.41 18.62 -3.66
C ALA A 304 18.90 18.43 -3.98
N SER A 305 19.49 17.31 -3.59
CA SER A 305 20.86 16.96 -3.96
C SER A 305 21.02 16.74 -5.46
N LEU A 306 20.09 16.06 -6.11
CA LEU A 306 20.06 15.93 -7.57
C LEU A 306 19.94 17.30 -8.26
N ALA A 307 19.07 18.18 -7.76
CA ALA A 307 18.94 19.54 -8.28
C ALA A 307 20.27 20.32 -8.17
N ARG A 308 21.00 20.20 -7.05
CA ARG A 308 22.34 20.80 -6.95
C ARG A 308 23.32 20.23 -7.97
N ASP A 309 23.33 18.92 -8.18
CA ASP A 309 24.23 18.28 -9.15
C ASP A 309 23.91 18.74 -10.60
N VAL A 310 22.63 18.84 -10.96
CA VAL A 310 22.21 19.35 -12.28
C VAL A 310 22.59 20.83 -12.44
N ALA A 311 22.40 21.65 -11.41
CA ALA A 311 22.81 23.05 -11.43
C ALA A 311 24.33 23.23 -11.51
N MET A 312 25.12 22.36 -10.87
CA MET A 312 26.56 22.29 -11.05
C MET A 312 26.93 21.98 -12.51
N GLY A 313 26.25 21.03 -13.16
CA GLY A 313 26.42 20.74 -14.58
C GLY A 313 26.10 21.92 -15.50
N VAL A 314 25.06 22.70 -15.17
CA VAL A 314 24.72 23.92 -15.93
C VAL A 314 25.81 24.98 -15.77
N LEU A 315 26.30 25.20 -14.55
CA LEU A 315 27.41 26.13 -14.30
C LEU A 315 28.69 25.66 -15.01
N ALA A 316 28.93 24.35 -15.03
CA ALA A 316 30.08 23.71 -15.64
C ALA A 316 30.18 23.94 -17.17
N ARG A 317 29.07 24.28 -17.83
CA ARG A 317 29.08 24.67 -19.26
C ARG A 317 29.85 25.95 -19.56
N SER A 318 29.97 26.82 -18.55
CA SER A 318 30.58 28.15 -18.69
C SER A 318 31.93 28.28 -18.00
N MET A 319 32.29 27.32 -17.16
CA MET A 319 33.45 27.36 -16.28
C MET A 319 33.75 25.97 -15.75
N ASP A 320 35.01 25.56 -15.69
CA ASP A 320 35.39 24.28 -15.07
C ASP A 320 35.33 24.37 -13.54
N LEU A 321 34.84 23.29 -12.90
CA LEU A 321 34.56 23.22 -11.48
C LEU A 321 35.04 21.88 -10.93
N ASP A 322 35.64 21.87 -9.75
CA ASP A 322 35.85 20.62 -9.01
C ASP A 322 34.53 20.19 -8.35
N ILE A 323 33.96 19.07 -8.82
CA ILE A 323 32.66 18.57 -8.36
C ILE A 323 32.67 18.01 -6.94
N TYR A 324 33.84 17.67 -6.41
CA TYR A 324 33.99 17.14 -5.05
C TYR A 324 34.45 18.21 -4.07
N ASN A 325 35.12 19.26 -4.55
CA ASN A 325 35.59 20.37 -3.73
C ASN A 325 35.16 21.73 -4.30
N LEU A 326 33.86 22.01 -4.21
CA LEU A 326 33.27 23.22 -4.78
C LEU A 326 33.60 24.46 -3.94
N HIS A 327 34.21 25.49 -4.56
CA HIS A 327 34.48 26.75 -3.89
C HIS A 327 33.19 27.48 -3.47
N GLN A 328 33.22 28.20 -2.35
CA GLN A 328 32.03 28.83 -1.76
C GLN A 328 31.31 29.81 -2.72
N ALA A 329 32.05 30.50 -3.58
CA ALA A 329 31.47 31.39 -4.59
C ALA A 329 30.66 30.63 -5.65
N HIS A 330 31.12 29.43 -6.06
CA HIS A 330 30.40 28.58 -7.01
C HIS A 330 29.20 27.91 -6.36
N ALA A 331 29.31 27.49 -5.09
CA ALA A 331 28.17 26.97 -4.34
C ALA A 331 27.00 27.96 -4.28
N LYS A 332 27.29 29.25 -4.02
CA LYS A 332 26.26 30.31 -4.07
C LYS A 332 25.60 30.43 -5.44
N ARG A 333 26.37 30.37 -6.53
CA ARG A 333 25.81 30.40 -7.89
C ARG A 333 24.96 29.17 -8.20
N VAL A 334 25.34 27.99 -7.72
CA VAL A 334 24.53 26.77 -7.85
C VAL A 334 23.19 26.97 -7.15
N ASP A 335 23.19 27.49 -5.93
CA ASP A 335 21.94 27.78 -5.20
C ASP A 335 21.09 28.85 -5.92
N GLU A 336 21.72 29.87 -6.51
CA GLU A 336 21.04 30.87 -7.35
C GLU A 336 20.40 30.24 -8.60
N ILE A 337 21.09 29.32 -9.29
CA ILE A 337 20.53 28.59 -10.46
C ILE A 337 19.32 27.74 -10.06
N VAL A 338 19.41 27.04 -8.94
CA VAL A 338 18.31 26.22 -8.40
C VAL A 338 17.10 27.11 -8.05
N ALA A 339 17.35 28.29 -7.45
CA ALA A 339 16.30 29.23 -7.09
C ALA A 339 15.64 29.87 -8.32
N ASP A 340 16.44 30.21 -9.35
CA ASP A 340 15.95 30.80 -10.59
C ASP A 340 15.06 29.85 -11.39
N ASN A 341 15.36 28.54 -11.36
CA ASN A 341 14.59 27.46 -11.98
C ASN A 341 14.25 27.72 -13.47
N LYS A 342 15.20 28.25 -14.24
CA LYS A 342 15.07 28.57 -15.67
C LYS A 342 15.72 27.49 -16.56
N PRO A 343 15.35 27.39 -17.85
CA PRO A 343 16.12 26.60 -18.81
C PRO A 343 17.57 27.11 -18.90
N PRO A 344 18.57 26.23 -19.03
CA PRO A 344 18.47 24.78 -19.26
C PRO A 344 18.19 23.94 -18.00
N PHE A 345 18.42 24.47 -16.79
CA PHE A 345 18.33 23.72 -15.53
C PHE A 345 16.97 23.00 -15.35
N ASP A 346 15.85 23.69 -15.56
CA ASP A 346 14.52 23.10 -15.29
C ASP A 346 14.25 21.86 -16.16
N VAL A 347 14.71 21.90 -17.42
CA VAL A 347 14.45 20.85 -18.42
C VAL A 347 15.25 19.61 -18.09
N PHE A 348 16.54 19.76 -17.76
CA PHE A 348 17.39 18.65 -17.34
C PHE A 348 16.93 18.07 -16.00
N CYS A 349 16.62 18.91 -15.01
CA CYS A 349 16.15 18.46 -13.70
C CYS A 349 14.86 17.63 -13.83
N LYS A 350 13.89 18.10 -14.63
CA LYS A 350 12.66 17.32 -14.93
C LYS A 350 12.96 16.02 -15.68
N ALA A 351 13.93 16.02 -16.59
CA ALA A 351 14.29 14.82 -17.34
C ALA A 351 14.83 13.72 -16.40
N PHE A 352 15.75 14.06 -15.49
CA PHE A 352 16.24 13.12 -14.46
C PHE A 352 15.14 12.66 -13.49
N LEU A 353 14.24 13.56 -13.07
CA LEU A 353 13.16 13.18 -12.15
C LEU A 353 12.08 12.29 -12.80
N ASN A 354 11.92 12.37 -14.12
CA ASN A 354 10.92 11.60 -14.86
C ASN A 354 11.47 10.27 -15.38
N MET A 355 12.79 10.15 -15.53
CA MET A 355 13.39 8.93 -16.05
C MET A 355 13.47 7.84 -14.97
N PRO A 356 13.21 6.56 -15.34
CA PRO A 356 13.43 5.44 -14.42
C PRO A 356 14.89 5.40 -13.96
N GLY A 357 15.13 5.18 -12.67
CA GLY A 357 16.48 5.15 -12.09
C GLY A 357 17.24 6.49 -12.13
N GLY A 358 16.58 7.62 -12.43
CA GLY A 358 17.24 8.92 -12.49
C GLY A 358 17.90 9.37 -11.19
N MET A 359 17.51 8.79 -10.06
CA MET A 359 18.09 9.03 -8.72
C MET A 359 19.22 8.07 -8.36
N ASP A 360 19.60 7.13 -9.23
CA ASP A 360 20.68 6.18 -8.95
C ASP A 360 22.05 6.71 -9.41
N TYR A 361 22.08 7.61 -10.40
CA TYR A 361 23.31 8.09 -11.02
C TYR A 361 24.27 8.86 -10.09
N SER A 362 25.58 8.70 -10.34
CA SER A 362 26.63 9.44 -9.65
C SER A 362 26.54 10.94 -9.89
N ARG A 363 27.12 11.75 -9.00
CA ARG A 363 27.30 13.18 -9.22
C ARG A 363 28.11 13.42 -10.48
N ALA A 364 29.18 12.65 -10.69
CA ALA A 364 30.05 12.79 -11.86
C ALA A 364 29.28 12.66 -13.18
N ILE A 365 28.50 11.59 -13.38
CA ILE A 365 27.77 11.38 -14.63
C ILE A 365 26.64 12.41 -14.82
N VAL A 366 25.97 12.83 -13.74
CA VAL A 366 24.93 13.88 -13.81
C VAL A 366 25.55 15.21 -14.23
N VAL A 367 26.66 15.62 -13.62
CA VAL A 367 27.34 16.88 -13.97
C VAL A 367 27.90 16.81 -15.40
N ALA A 368 28.61 15.74 -15.75
CA ALA A 368 29.24 15.58 -17.06
C ALA A 368 28.20 15.53 -18.19
N SER A 369 27.11 14.79 -18.02
CA SER A 369 26.05 14.69 -19.04
C SER A 369 25.39 16.05 -19.29
N VAL A 370 25.15 16.85 -18.26
CA VAL A 370 24.58 18.20 -18.41
C VAL A 370 25.62 19.16 -19.00
N LYS A 371 26.89 19.06 -18.62
CA LYS A 371 27.99 19.87 -19.14
C LYS A 371 28.17 19.69 -20.65
N GLU A 372 28.25 18.45 -21.11
CA GLU A 372 28.53 18.08 -22.50
C GLU A 372 27.29 18.08 -23.41
N ALA A 373 26.12 18.43 -22.87
CA ALA A 373 24.91 18.40 -23.68
C ALA A 373 24.95 19.49 -24.77
N PRO A 374 24.50 19.19 -26.00
CA PRO A 374 24.48 20.15 -27.10
C PRO A 374 23.74 21.44 -26.73
N ILE A 375 24.33 22.59 -27.06
CA ILE A 375 23.74 23.90 -26.78
C ILE A 375 22.39 24.02 -27.51
N GLY A 376 21.32 24.39 -26.79
CA GLY A 376 19.98 24.55 -27.34
C GLY A 376 19.13 23.27 -27.37
N ILE A 377 19.64 22.13 -26.89
CA ILE A 377 18.86 20.88 -26.78
C ILE A 377 17.64 21.05 -25.85
N GLU A 378 17.74 21.94 -24.87
CA GLU A 378 16.68 22.28 -23.91
C GLU A 378 15.41 22.85 -24.55
N ALA A 379 15.49 23.34 -25.80
CA ALA A 379 14.32 23.82 -26.53
C ALA A 379 13.28 22.72 -26.79
N ILE A 380 13.71 21.45 -26.84
CA ILE A 380 12.83 20.29 -27.07
C ILE A 380 13.10 19.24 -25.97
N PRO A 381 12.27 19.17 -24.91
CA PRO A 381 12.48 18.26 -23.78
C PRO A 381 12.63 16.77 -24.16
N ALA A 382 11.98 16.33 -25.24
CA ALA A 382 12.11 14.96 -25.75
C ALA A 382 13.54 14.65 -26.21
N ARG A 383 14.25 15.61 -26.82
CA ARG A 383 15.64 15.43 -27.26
C ARG A 383 16.59 15.34 -26.08
N VAL A 384 16.33 16.09 -25.01
CA VAL A 384 17.10 15.98 -23.75
C VAL A 384 17.01 14.57 -23.19
N THR A 385 15.80 14.01 -23.14
CA THR A 385 15.58 12.65 -22.65
C THR A 385 16.28 11.60 -23.53
N GLU A 386 16.20 11.74 -24.85
CA GLU A 386 16.90 10.86 -25.80
C GLU A 386 18.43 10.93 -25.64
N TYR A 387 18.97 12.12 -25.47
CA TYR A 387 20.39 12.34 -25.21
C TYR A 387 20.83 11.70 -23.89
N LEU A 388 20.09 11.94 -22.80
CA LEU A 388 20.40 11.35 -21.50
C LEU A 388 20.38 9.83 -21.55
N ASN A 389 19.42 9.21 -22.25
CA ASN A 389 19.37 7.76 -22.42
C ASN A 389 20.58 7.19 -23.20
N ARG A 390 21.27 7.99 -24.02
CA ARG A 390 22.49 7.56 -24.73
C ARG A 390 23.75 7.70 -23.87
N VAL A 391 23.81 8.74 -23.04
CA VAL A 391 24.99 9.15 -22.27
C VAL A 391 25.08 8.47 -20.91
N LEU A 392 23.93 8.22 -20.27
CA LEU A 392 23.84 7.65 -18.94
C LEU A 392 24.06 6.13 -18.99
N THR A 393 25.32 5.75 -19.23
CA THR A 393 25.78 4.37 -19.39
C THR A 393 26.45 3.81 -18.14
N GLU A 394 26.56 4.63 -17.08
CA GLU A 394 27.20 4.26 -15.83
C GLU A 394 26.48 3.09 -15.14
N THR A 395 27.26 2.08 -14.75
CA THR A 395 26.80 0.91 -13.99
C THR A 395 27.25 0.92 -12.53
N ASP A 396 28.39 1.55 -12.23
CA ASP A 396 28.89 1.72 -10.86
C ASP A 396 28.75 3.19 -10.45
N HIS A 397 27.75 3.46 -9.60
CA HIS A 397 27.43 4.80 -9.16
C HIS A 397 28.27 5.26 -7.95
N ALA A 398 28.90 4.33 -7.23
CA ALA A 398 29.75 4.61 -6.07
C ALA A 398 31.16 4.98 -6.50
N SER A 399 31.68 4.32 -7.54
CA SER A 399 32.99 4.57 -8.14
C SER A 399 32.84 4.82 -9.65
N PRO A 400 32.45 6.04 -10.07
CA PRO A 400 32.31 6.41 -11.49
C PRO A 400 33.63 6.22 -12.25
N ASP A 401 33.53 5.99 -13.56
CA ASP A 401 34.69 5.93 -14.44
C ASP A 401 35.54 7.23 -14.32
N PRO A 402 36.86 7.13 -14.11
CA PRO A 402 37.76 8.29 -14.05
C PRO A 402 37.59 9.26 -15.21
N LEU A 403 37.29 8.77 -16.43
CA LEU A 403 37.04 9.63 -17.58
C LEU A 403 35.82 10.52 -17.36
N ILE A 404 34.73 9.98 -16.83
CA ILE A 404 33.51 10.74 -16.52
C ILE A 404 33.79 11.79 -15.44
N VAL A 405 34.56 11.42 -14.42
CA VAL A 405 34.98 12.34 -13.35
C VAL A 405 35.81 13.48 -13.92
N ASP A 406 36.73 13.20 -14.84
CA ASP A 406 37.59 14.22 -15.45
C ASP A 406 36.81 15.14 -16.39
N ILE A 407 35.84 14.62 -17.15
CA ILE A 407 34.93 15.43 -17.97
C ILE A 407 34.11 16.36 -17.05
N ALA A 408 33.51 15.81 -15.99
CA ALA A 408 32.73 16.56 -15.01
C ALA A 408 33.57 17.68 -14.37
N CYS A 409 34.82 17.38 -13.99
CA CYS A 409 35.75 18.35 -13.40
C CYS A 409 36.33 19.35 -14.40
N GLY A 410 36.20 19.09 -15.71
CA GLY A 410 36.84 19.91 -16.75
C GLY A 410 38.33 19.71 -16.91
N ARG A 411 38.86 18.57 -16.47
CA ARG A 411 40.27 18.20 -16.68
C ARG A 411 40.52 17.68 -18.10
N THR A 412 39.47 17.27 -18.80
CA THR A 412 39.50 16.80 -20.19
C THR A 412 38.36 17.42 -21.00
N SER A 413 38.54 17.48 -22.32
CA SER A 413 37.53 17.91 -23.30
C SER A 413 37.07 16.76 -24.20
N GLN A 414 37.32 15.51 -23.77
CA GLN A 414 36.80 14.34 -24.48
C GLN A 414 35.27 14.30 -24.39
N PRO A 415 34.57 13.86 -25.46
CA PRO A 415 33.12 13.76 -25.44
C PRO A 415 32.68 12.65 -24.48
N MET A 416 31.44 12.76 -23.98
CA MET A 416 30.84 11.71 -23.16
C MET A 416 30.81 10.36 -23.91
N PRO A 417 31.15 9.24 -23.23
CA PRO A 417 30.88 7.90 -23.75
C PRO A 417 29.40 7.71 -24.06
N MET A 418 29.10 7.14 -25.23
CA MET A 418 27.74 6.95 -25.73
C MET A 418 27.49 5.48 -26.02
N THR A 419 26.27 5.01 -25.77
CA THR A 419 25.83 3.68 -26.22
C THR A 419 25.80 3.63 -27.75
N GLY A 420 26.65 2.78 -28.35
CA GLY A 420 26.67 2.50 -29.81
C GLY A 420 27.71 3.29 -30.63
N SER A 421 28.62 4.03 -30.00
CA SER A 421 29.81 4.55 -30.69
C SER A 421 30.84 3.43 -30.78
N ALA A 422 30.95 2.81 -31.96
CA ALA A 422 32.00 1.85 -32.26
C ALA A 422 33.39 2.49 -32.09
N ASN A 423 34.02 2.17 -30.96
CA ASN A 423 35.45 1.98 -30.73
C ASN A 423 35.56 1.05 -29.52
N ASP A 424 34.94 -0.13 -29.65
CA ASP A 424 35.26 -1.28 -28.81
C ASP A 424 36.57 -1.86 -29.32
N ASP A 425 37.67 -1.22 -28.92
CA ASP A 425 39.02 -1.79 -29.03
C ASP A 425 39.70 -1.58 -27.68
N GLU A 426 39.14 -2.25 -26.67
CA GLU A 426 39.80 -2.76 -25.46
C GLU A 426 38.76 -3.66 -24.78
N GLU A 427 38.69 -4.93 -25.22
CA GLU A 427 38.14 -5.99 -24.39
C GLU A 427 38.88 -5.98 -23.04
N LYS A 428 38.23 -5.50 -22.00
CA LYS A 428 38.64 -5.77 -20.63
C LYS A 428 38.04 -7.15 -20.26
N PRO A 429 38.84 -8.23 -20.15
CA PRO A 429 38.28 -9.54 -19.88
C PRO A 429 37.72 -9.60 -18.46
N GLN A 430 36.55 -10.24 -18.32
CA GLN A 430 35.94 -10.56 -17.02
C GLN A 430 36.88 -11.42 -16.16
N PRO A 431 36.91 -11.24 -14.83
CA PRO A 431 37.73 -12.08 -13.97
C PRO A 431 37.00 -13.42 -13.75
N THR A 432 37.61 -14.51 -14.21
CA THR A 432 37.27 -15.87 -13.74
C THR A 432 38.49 -16.41 -13.00
N GLY A 433 38.26 -16.94 -11.80
CA GLY A 433 39.28 -17.17 -10.79
C GLY A 433 40.33 -18.25 -11.10
N GLU A 434 41.53 -17.95 -10.60
CA GLU A 434 42.44 -18.80 -9.82
C GLU A 434 42.77 -20.22 -10.33
N LEU A 435 44.03 -20.43 -10.77
CA LEU A 435 44.96 -21.42 -10.19
C LEU A 435 46.39 -21.29 -10.77
N ALA A 436 47.32 -21.05 -9.84
CA ALA A 436 48.76 -21.36 -9.75
C ALA A 436 49.70 -21.59 -10.96
N ASP A 437 50.89 -21.00 -10.76
CA ASP A 437 52.28 -21.39 -11.11
C ASP A 437 53.00 -20.76 -12.33
N GLU A 438 54.08 -20.04 -11.99
CA GLU A 438 55.16 -19.44 -12.80
C GLU A 438 56.27 -20.50 -13.11
N PRO A 439 57.40 -20.18 -13.80
CA PRO A 439 57.72 -19.14 -14.80
C PRO A 439 58.54 -19.67 -16.02
N ALA A 440 58.82 -18.79 -17.01
CA ALA A 440 60.19 -18.43 -17.48
C ALA A 440 60.29 -17.97 -18.97
N THR A 441 60.47 -16.64 -19.14
CA THR A 441 61.46 -15.91 -20.01
C THR A 441 61.45 -15.99 -21.57
N PRO A 442 62.03 -14.97 -22.27
CA PRO A 442 61.42 -14.29 -23.43
C PRO A 442 62.30 -14.26 -24.70
N GLU A 443 61.78 -13.72 -25.81
CA GLU A 443 62.47 -13.15 -27.01
C GLU A 443 61.35 -12.81 -28.03
N ALA A 444 61.40 -11.86 -28.96
CA ALA A 444 62.29 -10.76 -29.32
C ALA A 444 61.51 -9.88 -30.33
N VAL A 445 61.67 -8.56 -30.19
CA VAL A 445 62.02 -7.57 -31.24
C VAL A 445 61.42 -7.75 -32.66
N GLU A 446 60.64 -6.76 -33.14
CA GLU A 446 61.10 -5.81 -34.17
C GLU A 446 60.08 -4.66 -34.40
N GLN A 447 60.61 -3.45 -34.32
CA GLN A 447 60.05 -2.23 -34.89
C GLN A 447 60.46 -2.17 -36.36
N ASP A 448 59.61 -1.64 -37.23
CA ASP A 448 60.13 -0.84 -38.32
C ASP A 448 59.26 0.39 -38.62
N THR A 449 60.02 1.44 -38.83
CA THR A 449 59.72 2.84 -39.08
C THR A 449 59.29 3.09 -40.53
N THR A 450 58.53 4.16 -40.79
CA THR A 450 58.94 5.16 -41.81
C THR A 450 58.13 6.46 -41.75
N GLU A 451 58.91 7.48 -41.42
CA GLU A 451 58.89 8.94 -41.59
C GLU A 451 57.82 9.70 -42.41
N HIS A 452 57.78 10.99 -42.06
CA HIS A 452 56.76 12.01 -42.24
C HIS A 452 57.27 13.16 -43.15
N HIS A 453 56.35 13.74 -43.95
CA HIS A 453 56.23 15.17 -44.40
C HIS A 453 57.19 15.75 -45.50
N PRO A 454 56.93 16.93 -46.16
CA PRO A 454 55.73 17.84 -46.18
C PRO A 454 55.34 18.59 -47.53
N ASP A 455 54.04 19.00 -47.61
CA ASP A 455 53.34 20.24 -48.13
C ASP A 455 53.54 20.86 -49.55
N PRO A 456 52.63 21.75 -50.11
CA PRO A 456 51.53 22.55 -49.49
C PRO A 456 50.14 22.71 -50.23
N GLN A 457 49.06 22.96 -49.45
CA GLN A 457 47.86 23.87 -49.55
C GLN A 457 47.22 24.32 -50.90
N PRO A 458 45.92 24.80 -51.01
CA PRO A 458 45.01 25.37 -49.97
C PRO A 458 43.48 25.02 -50.07
N LEU A 459 42.71 25.61 -49.13
CA LEU A 459 41.25 25.74 -49.01
C LEU A 459 40.49 26.10 -50.32
N GLU A 460 39.27 25.56 -50.50
CA GLU A 460 38.01 26.32 -50.67
C GLU A 460 36.79 25.45 -51.10
N ASN A 461 35.61 25.82 -50.57
CA ASN A 461 34.24 25.61 -51.07
C ASN A 461 33.39 24.39 -50.63
N GLU A 462 32.43 24.67 -49.72
CA GLU A 462 31.15 23.97 -49.54
C GLU A 462 30.30 23.96 -50.84
N PRO A 463 29.39 22.98 -51.03
CA PRO A 463 28.22 23.13 -51.91
C PRO A 463 26.89 23.30 -51.12
N PRO A 464 25.87 23.95 -51.71
CA PRO A 464 24.77 24.58 -50.98
C PRO A 464 23.50 23.73 -50.81
N VAL A 465 22.65 24.23 -49.92
CA VAL A 465 21.33 23.78 -49.42
C VAL A 465 20.24 23.67 -50.51
N SER A 466 20.36 22.80 -51.53
CA SER A 466 19.27 22.59 -52.51
C SER A 466 18.86 21.15 -52.80
N GLN A 467 19.56 20.16 -52.24
CA GLN A 467 19.22 18.74 -52.47
C GLN A 467 18.13 18.20 -51.53
N THR A 468 17.82 18.88 -50.43
CA THR A 468 16.87 18.38 -49.43
C THR A 468 15.41 18.66 -49.80
N GLU A 469 15.11 19.76 -50.46
CA GLU A 469 13.73 20.20 -50.72
C GLU A 469 13.03 19.35 -51.79
N ALA A 470 13.77 18.89 -52.81
CA ALA A 470 13.26 17.95 -53.82
C ALA A 470 12.92 16.57 -53.20
N GLY A 471 13.71 16.13 -52.21
CA GLY A 471 13.44 14.89 -51.47
C GLY A 471 12.16 14.97 -50.64
N TYR A 472 11.93 16.10 -49.96
CA TYR A 472 10.72 16.30 -49.15
C TYR A 472 9.44 16.40 -49.99
N GLN A 473 9.49 16.99 -51.19
CA GLN A 473 8.32 17.04 -52.06
C GLN A 473 7.93 15.66 -52.62
N LYS A 474 8.92 14.79 -52.89
CA LYS A 474 8.68 13.42 -53.34
C LYS A 474 7.94 12.58 -52.30
N ILE A 475 8.36 12.67 -51.03
CA ILE A 475 7.73 11.95 -49.91
C ILE A 475 6.30 12.45 -49.65
N ARG A 476 6.03 13.76 -49.82
CA ARG A 476 4.66 14.31 -49.72
C ARG A 476 3.74 13.79 -50.83
N ALA A 477 4.22 13.66 -52.05
CA ALA A 477 3.44 13.13 -53.16
C ALA A 477 3.09 11.65 -52.95
N GLU A 478 4.04 10.83 -52.49
CA GLU A 478 3.81 9.43 -52.15
C GLU A 478 2.77 9.25 -51.03
N LEU A 479 2.83 10.09 -49.99
CA LEU A 479 1.86 10.07 -48.89
C LEU A 479 0.44 10.46 -49.35
N HIS A 480 0.33 11.38 -50.31
CA HIS A 480 -0.95 11.82 -50.85
C HIS A 480 -1.61 10.77 -51.75
N GLU A 481 -0.82 10.00 -52.50
CA GLU A 481 -1.30 8.84 -53.27
C GLU A 481 -1.67 7.67 -52.36
N ALA A 482 -0.88 7.39 -51.32
CA ALA A 482 -1.20 6.37 -50.32
C ALA A 482 -2.55 6.64 -49.62
N ARG A 483 -2.90 7.92 -49.37
CA ARG A 483 -4.18 8.31 -48.78
C ARG A 483 -5.39 8.08 -49.69
N LYS A 484 -5.24 8.12 -51.02
CA LYS A 484 -6.34 7.86 -51.96
C LYS A 484 -6.75 6.39 -52.00
N ASN A 485 -5.84 5.48 -51.64
CA ASN A 485 -6.06 4.04 -51.67
C ASN A 485 -6.62 3.45 -50.36
N ILE A 486 -7.00 4.30 -49.39
CA ILE A 486 -7.62 3.86 -48.13
C ILE A 486 -9.14 3.90 -48.31
N PRO A 487 -9.85 2.75 -48.30
CA PRO A 487 -11.31 2.76 -48.36
C PRO A 487 -11.91 3.38 -47.07
N PRO A 488 -13.01 4.14 -47.17
CA PRO A 488 -13.62 4.75 -46.00
C PRO A 488 -14.20 3.68 -45.06
N LYS A 489 -13.86 3.76 -43.76
CA LYS A 489 -14.46 2.91 -42.72
C LYS A 489 -15.93 3.32 -42.53
N ASN A 490 -16.85 2.38 -42.74
CA ASN A 490 -18.25 2.52 -42.32
C ASN A 490 -18.34 2.68 -40.79
N PRO A 491 -19.22 3.55 -40.27
CA PRO A 491 -19.50 3.63 -38.84
C PRO A 491 -20.24 2.37 -38.39
N VAL A 492 -19.70 1.69 -37.38
CA VAL A 492 -20.33 0.53 -36.76
C VAL A 492 -21.44 1.02 -35.82
N ASP A 493 -22.65 0.59 -36.11
CA ASP A 493 -23.90 0.86 -35.39
C ASP A 493 -23.88 0.17 -34.01
N VAL A 494 -23.74 0.95 -32.93
CA VAL A 494 -23.77 0.46 -31.54
C VAL A 494 -25.23 0.34 -31.11
N GLY A 495 -25.88 -0.72 -31.54
CA GLY A 495 -27.31 -0.88 -31.28
C GLY A 495 -27.87 -2.24 -31.65
N LYS A 496 -27.25 -3.35 -31.21
CA LYS A 496 -27.89 -4.67 -31.07
C LYS A 496 -26.89 -5.72 -30.54
N GLN A 497 -26.91 -5.96 -29.25
CA GLN A 497 -26.58 -7.28 -28.67
C GLN A 497 -27.05 -7.31 -27.21
N LEU A 498 -28.37 -7.38 -27.04
CA LEU A 498 -29.04 -7.92 -25.85
C LEU A 498 -30.29 -8.64 -26.36
N ALA A 499 -30.09 -9.89 -26.80
CA ALA A 499 -31.11 -10.94 -26.89
C ALA A 499 -30.47 -12.20 -27.48
N ALA A 500 -29.94 -13.05 -26.61
CA ALA A 500 -29.91 -14.52 -26.73
C ALA A 500 -29.56 -15.09 -25.36
#